data_AF-A0A5E4KJ18-F1
#
_entry.id   AF-A0A5E4KJ18-F1
#
_cell.length_a   1.000
_cell.length_b   1.000
_cell.length_c   1.000
_cell.angle_alpha   90.00
_cell.angle_beta   90.00
_cell.angle_gamma   90.00
#
_symmetry.space_group_name_H-M   'P 1'
#
loop_
_entity.id
_entity.type
_entity.pdbx_description
1 polymer ?
#
loop_
_entity_poly.entity_id
_entity_poly.type
_entity_poly.pdbx_seq_one_letter_code
_entity_poly.pdbx_strand_id
1 'polypeptide(L)'
;MGEGFIKTFPDREKVKSILKMVESTLEMIDTIESKKYPSHVLKEYYEVVRELITIVLLLDGYKTQGEGAHKKLIEYIGITVK
;
A
#
# COMPACT_ATOMS: atom_id res chain seq x y z
N MET A 1 19.12 -0.37 -0.12
CA MET A 1 18.06 0.62 -0.41
C MET A 1 18.65 2.01 -0.35
N GLY A 2 18.26 2.89 -1.28
CA GLY A 2 18.74 4.27 -1.37
C GLY A 2 17.88 5.27 -0.61
N GLU A 3 17.99 6.54 -1.00
CA GLU A 3 17.23 7.67 -0.44
C GLU A 3 15.70 7.43 -0.45
N GLY A 4 15.02 7.81 0.63
CA GLY A 4 13.57 7.66 0.82
C GLY A 4 13.13 6.36 1.51
N PHE A 5 14.04 5.43 1.81
CA PHE A 5 13.77 4.23 2.62
C PHE A 5 14.45 4.32 3.98
N ILE A 6 13.74 3.88 5.02
CA ILE A 6 14.25 3.81 6.39
C ILE A 6 14.13 2.39 6.87
N LYS A 7 15.23 1.86 7.43
CA LYS A 7 15.24 0.55 8.06
C LYS A 7 14.42 0.60 9.36
N THR A 8 13.56 -0.37 9.54
CA THR A 8 12.74 -0.57 10.74
C THR A 8 12.78 -2.03 11.13
N PHE A 9 12.33 -2.34 12.35
CA PHE A 9 12.05 -3.72 12.70
C PHE A 9 10.72 -4.14 12.06
N PRO A 10 10.57 -5.39 11.58
CA PRO A 10 9.30 -5.88 11.08
C PRO A 10 8.19 -5.72 12.13
N ASP A 11 7.16 -4.93 11.81
CA ASP A 11 6.05 -4.63 12.71
C ASP A 11 4.81 -5.44 12.31
N ARG A 12 4.69 -6.64 12.86
CA ARG A 12 3.61 -7.58 12.52
C ARG A 12 2.24 -7.10 12.98
N GLU A 13 2.16 -6.34 14.07
CA GLU A 13 0.89 -5.82 14.56
C GLU A 13 0.41 -4.70 13.63
N LYS A 14 1.31 -3.79 13.21
CA LYS A 14 0.97 -2.78 12.22
C LYS A 14 0.55 -3.40 10.89
N VAL A 15 1.24 -4.45 10.43
CA VAL A 15 0.85 -5.20 9.22
C VAL A 15 -0.57 -5.74 9.31
N LYS A 16 -0.95 -6.37 10.44
CA LYS A 16 -2.31 -6.86 10.65
C LYS A 16 -3.34 -5.73 10.63
N SER A 17 -3.03 -4.59 11.24
CA SER A 17 -3.93 -3.43 11.22
C SER A 17 -4.14 -2.90 9.81
N ILE A 18 -3.07 -2.78 9.01
CA ILE A 18 -3.17 -2.33 7.61
C ILE A 18 -3.97 -3.34 6.78
N LEU A 19 -3.74 -4.65 6.98
CA LEU A 19 -4.47 -5.67 6.24
C LEU A 19 -5.98 -5.60 6.50
N LYS A 20 -6.39 -5.39 7.75
CA LYS A 20 -7.81 -5.17 8.08
C LYS A 20 -8.39 -3.93 7.39
N MET A 21 -7.61 -2.85 7.30
CA MET A 21 -8.05 -1.66 6.56
C MET A 21 -8.24 -1.97 5.08
N VAL A 22 -7.32 -2.72 4.47
CA VAL A 22 -7.45 -3.17 3.07
C VAL A 22 -8.71 -4.00 2.86
N GLU A 23 -8.98 -4.97 3.73
CA GLU A 23 -10.18 -5.81 3.68
C GLU A 23 -11.45 -4.96 3.77
N SER A 24 -11.54 -4.03 4.73
CA SER A 24 -12.68 -3.12 4.85
C SER A 24 -12.83 -2.16 3.66
N THR A 25 -11.73 -1.69 3.06
CA THR A 25 -11.78 -0.87 1.84
C THR A 25 -12.31 -1.67 0.67
N LEU A 26 -11.90 -2.93 0.52
CA LEU A 26 -12.42 -3.82 -0.53
C LEU A 26 -13.94 -4.04 -0.38
N GLU A 27 -14.42 -4.30 0.83
CA GLU A 27 -15.85 -4.39 1.12
C GLU A 27 -16.59 -3.10 0.79
N MET A 28 -16.00 -1.93 1.08
CA MET A 28 -16.58 -0.64 0.75
C MET A 28 -16.66 -0.40 -0.76
N ILE A 29 -15.64 -0.79 -1.53
CA ILE A 29 -15.62 -0.62 -2.99
C ILE A 29 -16.85 -1.28 -3.63
N ASP A 30 -17.26 -2.45 -3.13
CA ASP A 30 -18.43 -3.19 -3.63
C ASP A 30 -19.76 -2.41 -3.43
N THR A 31 -19.78 -1.42 -2.54
CA THR A 31 -20.94 -0.54 -2.29
C THR A 31 -20.97 0.70 -3.18
N ILE A 32 -19.88 1.01 -3.90
CA ILE A 32 -19.79 2.20 -4.75
C ILE A 32 -20.49 1.93 -6.09
N GLU A 33 -21.32 2.87 -6.53
CA GLU A 33 -21.94 2.83 -7.86
C GLU A 33 -20.88 3.08 -8.96
N SER A 34 -20.17 2.03 -9.36
CA SER A 34 -18.99 2.10 -10.23
C SER A 34 -19.23 2.74 -11.60
N LYS A 35 -20.43 2.59 -12.17
CA LYS A 35 -20.82 3.23 -13.44
C LYS A 35 -20.95 4.74 -13.32
N LYS A 36 -21.36 5.23 -12.15
CA LYS A 36 -21.54 6.65 -11.87
C LYS A 36 -20.26 7.30 -11.35
N TYR A 37 -19.45 6.53 -10.63
CA TYR A 37 -18.26 7.01 -9.92
C TYR A 37 -16.99 6.19 -10.20
N PRO A 38 -16.62 5.98 -11.47
CA PRO A 38 -15.50 5.10 -11.82
C PRO A 38 -14.15 5.59 -11.27
N SER A 39 -13.95 6.90 -11.18
CA SER A 39 -12.72 7.48 -10.61
C SER A 39 -12.58 7.24 -9.10
N HIS A 40 -13.69 7.15 -8.37
CA HIS A 40 -13.67 6.82 -6.95
C HIS A 40 -13.23 5.37 -6.77
N VAL A 41 -13.85 4.44 -7.50
CA VAL A 41 -13.47 3.02 -7.48
C VAL A 41 -11.99 2.82 -7.84
N LEU A 42 -11.51 3.49 -8.90
CA LEU A 42 -10.11 3.41 -9.29
C LEU A 42 -9.15 3.93 -8.19
N LYS A 43 -9.51 5.04 -7.55
CA LYS A 43 -8.72 5.61 -6.46
C LYS A 43 -8.64 4.64 -5.27
N GLU A 44 -9.76 4.06 -4.86
CA GLU A 44 -9.77 3.11 -3.74
C GLU A 44 -8.94 1.85 -4.04
N TYR A 45 -8.99 1.33 -5.27
CA TYR A 45 -8.11 0.23 -5.67
C TYR A 45 -6.63 0.63 -5.67
N TYR A 46 -6.29 1.85 -6.08
CA TYR A 46 -4.91 2.35 -5.96
C TYR A 46 -4.45 2.38 -4.50
N GLU A 47 -5.31 2.84 -3.58
CA GLU A 47 -5.01 2.84 -2.14
C GLU A 47 -4.81 1.42 -1.60
N VAL A 48 -5.67 0.46 -1.97
CA VAL A 48 -5.52 -0.96 -1.62
C VAL A 48 -4.15 -1.48 -2.05
N VAL A 49 -3.75 -1.26 -3.31
CA VAL A 49 -2.45 -1.71 -3.83
C VAL A 49 -1.30 -1.05 -3.06
N ARG A 50 -1.40 0.26 -2.79
CA ARG A 50 -0.37 1.00 -2.05
C ARG A 50 -0.17 0.47 -0.63
N GLU A 51 -1.24 0.18 0.08
CA GLU A 51 -1.19 -0.37 1.44
C GLU A 51 -0.65 -1.80 1.46
N LEU A 52 -1.01 -2.63 0.46
CA LEU A 52 -0.44 -3.97 0.30
C LEU A 52 1.07 -3.93 0.05
N ILE A 53 1.56 -3.02 -0.79
CA ILE A 53 3.02 -2.83 -0.99
C ILE A 53 3.68 -2.37 0.32
N THR A 54 3.01 -1.51 1.08
CA THR A 54 3.49 -1.04 2.39
C THR A 54 3.62 -2.21 3.38
N ILE A 55 2.66 -3.13 3.41
CA ILE A 55 2.73 -4.36 4.20
C ILE A 55 3.99 -5.16 3.86
N VAL A 56 4.24 -5.41 2.57
CA VAL A 56 5.42 -6.16 2.12
C VAL A 56 6.71 -5.44 2.54
N LEU A 57 6.78 -4.12 2.36
CA LEU A 57 7.94 -3.34 2.75
C LEU A 57 8.20 -3.38 4.26
N LEU A 58 7.15 -3.31 5.08
CA LEU A 58 7.23 -3.42 6.53
C LEU A 58 7.72 -4.81 6.98
N LEU A 59 7.22 -5.88 6.34
CA LEU A 59 7.67 -7.25 6.62
C LEU A 59 9.15 -7.45 6.31
N ASP A 60 9.66 -6.77 5.28
CA ASP A 60 11.07 -6.75 4.91
C ASP A 60 11.93 -5.85 5.82
N GLY A 61 11.32 -5.17 6.80
CA GLY A 61 12.01 -4.33 7.77
C GLY A 61 12.35 -2.95 7.22
N TYR A 62 11.50 -2.40 6.35
CA TYR A 62 11.67 -1.06 5.79
C TYR A 62 10.37 -0.26 5.81
N LYS A 63 10.50 1.07 5.70
CA LYS A 63 9.39 1.99 5.48
C LYS A 63 9.84 3.11 4.54
N THR A 64 8.92 3.71 3.80
CA THR A 64 9.20 4.91 3.00
C THR A 64 8.96 6.17 3.82
N GLN A 65 9.77 7.21 3.61
CA GLN A 65 9.54 8.54 4.19
C GLN A 65 9.90 9.63 3.18
N GLY A 66 9.26 10.79 3.33
CA GLY A 66 9.59 12.00 2.59
C GLY A 66 8.82 12.13 1.28
N GLU A 67 9.23 13.10 0.48
CA GLU A 67 8.62 13.38 -0.81
C GLU A 67 8.79 12.18 -1.76
N GLY A 68 7.73 11.84 -2.49
CA GLY A 68 7.75 10.71 -3.43
C GLY A 68 7.67 9.32 -2.79
N ALA A 69 7.30 9.20 -1.51
CA ALA A 69 7.12 7.91 -0.83
C ALA A 69 6.27 6.90 -1.62
N HIS A 70 5.20 7.37 -2.27
CA HIS A 70 4.35 6.50 -3.10
C HIS A 70 5.11 5.96 -4.32
N LYS A 71 5.90 6.79 -5.00
CA LYS A 71 6.76 6.36 -6.10
C LYS A 71 7.77 5.31 -5.62
N LYS A 72 8.34 5.51 -4.43
CA LYS A 72 9.29 4.55 -3.82
C LYS A 72 8.66 3.19 -3.53
N LEU A 73 7.40 3.15 -3.09
CA LEU A 73 6.67 1.89 -2.95
C LEU A 73 6.53 1.15 -4.30
N ILE A 74 6.18 1.88 -5.37
CA ILE A 74 6.08 1.28 -6.72
C ILE A 74 7.46 0.82 -7.24
N GLU A 75 8.51 1.62 -7.05
CA GLU A 75 9.88 1.24 -7.41
C GLU A 75 10.33 -0.03 -6.68
N TYR A 76 9.96 -0.18 -5.40
CA TYR A 76 10.28 -1.35 -4.60
C TYR A 76 9.67 -2.63 -5.17
N ILE A 77 8.36 -2.65 -5.44
CA ILE A 77 7.72 -3.87 -5.96
C ILE A 77 8.18 -4.21 -7.38
N GLY A 78 8.46 -3.20 -8.22
CA GLY A 78 8.98 -3.40 -9.57
C GLY A 78 10.38 -4.05 -9.63
N ILE A 79 11.16 -3.96 -8.54
CA ILE A 79 12.45 -4.64 -8.40
C ILE A 79 12.28 -6.08 -7.90
N THR A 80 11.27 -6.32 -7.06
CA THR A 80 11.01 -7.63 -6.43
C THR A 80 10.34 -8.65 -7.37
N VAL A 81 9.59 -8.20 -8.38
CA VAL A 81 8.86 -9.09 -9.34
C VAL A 81 9.69 -9.36 -10.62
N LYS A 82 10.98 -9.65 -10.47
CA LYS A 82 11.84 -10.08 -11.59
C LYS A 82 12.03 -11.59 -11.65
#